data_AF-R6KZ38-F1
#
_entry.id   AF-R6KZ38-F1
#
_cell.length_a   1.000
_cell.length_b   1.000
_cell.length_c   1.000
_cell.angle_alpha   90.00
_cell.angle_beta   90.00
_cell.angle_gamma   90.00
#
_symmetry.space_group_name_H-M   'P 1'
#
loop_
_entity.id
_entity.type
_entity.pdbx_description
1 polymer ?
#
loop_
_entity_poly.entity_id
_entity_poly.type
_entity_poly.pdbx_seq_one_letter_code
_entity_poly.pdbx_strand_id
1 'polypeptide(L)'
;MEKTDNSISMNNGTYMPPIGYSVFRMTDEKQCEYAVLQALNAGYRLIDTAAAYENEQAVGCAIKKSGIPRNELFITTNLWITDTCYEKTKEAFSHSLNCLGLDYVDLYLIHQPYNDYYGAWRAMEELYEEGKVKAIGVDNFTQDKLADFLFFNKVKPAVNMIQCNTFFQGQDEAEYMNKENIQIQAWSPIATLDTGHSCFNERKTEAQVTDFLKFPEGEYLTAYHAGNWKNIGTAYQRMIAYIKEHNLLVENDYMERYLIDILAVDNPDSYITEITVRLKN
;
A
#
# COMPACT_ATOMS: atom_id res chain seq x y z
N MET A 1 4.12 -0.74 15.74
CA MET A 1 3.25 0.36 16.21
C MET A 1 2.29 -0.15 17.30
N GLU A 2 1.91 0.70 18.26
CA GLU A 2 0.84 0.41 19.23
C GLU A 2 -0.54 0.34 18.56
N LYS A 3 -1.50 -0.34 19.20
CA LYS A 3 -2.88 -0.43 18.71
C LYS A 3 -3.55 0.95 18.80
N THR A 4 -4.13 1.40 17.69
CA THR A 4 -5.07 2.54 17.67
C THR A 4 -6.48 2.07 17.34
N ASP A 5 -7.50 2.91 17.57
CA ASP A 5 -8.92 2.57 17.33
C ASP A 5 -9.21 2.10 15.89
N ASN A 6 -8.40 2.53 14.93
CA ASN A 6 -8.57 2.21 13.50
C ASN A 6 -7.52 1.22 12.96
N SER A 7 -6.59 0.73 13.79
CA SER A 7 -5.56 -0.19 13.35
C SER A 7 -6.13 -1.59 13.06
N ILE A 8 -5.59 -2.23 12.02
CA ILE A 8 -5.91 -3.61 11.66
C ILE A 8 -5.00 -4.55 12.41
N SER A 9 -5.57 -5.61 12.98
CA SER A 9 -4.78 -6.69 13.56
C SER A 9 -4.31 -7.66 12.48
N MET A 10 -3.02 -7.95 12.44
CA MET A 10 -2.47 -9.05 11.65
C MET A 10 -2.48 -10.36 12.45
N ASN A 11 -2.28 -11.49 11.77
CA ASN A 11 -2.33 -12.83 12.40
C ASN A 11 -1.19 -13.12 13.40
N ASN A 12 -0.14 -12.31 13.39
CA ASN A 12 0.95 -12.39 14.37
C ASN A 12 0.78 -11.43 15.56
N GLY A 13 -0.39 -10.79 15.69
CA GLY A 13 -0.72 -9.87 16.78
C GLY A 13 -0.15 -8.45 16.64
N THR A 14 0.55 -8.16 15.55
CA THR A 14 0.99 -6.79 15.22
C THR A 14 -0.16 -5.98 14.59
N TYR A 15 0.00 -4.66 14.57
CA TYR A 15 -1.02 -3.72 14.10
C TYR A 15 -0.54 -2.91 12.90
N MET A 16 -1.36 -2.85 11.86
CA MET A 16 -1.12 -2.09 10.64
C MET A 16 -2.08 -0.89 10.58
N PRO A 17 -1.61 0.34 10.24
CA PRO A 17 -2.52 1.42 9.88
C PRO A 17 -3.38 1.02 8.67
N PRO A 18 -4.67 1.38 8.65
CA PRO A 18 -5.54 1.02 7.55
C PRO A 18 -5.22 1.80 6.27
N ILE A 19 -4.49 2.91 6.38
CA ILE A 19 -4.19 3.80 5.28
C ILE A 19 -2.70 4.09 5.25
N GLY A 20 -2.13 3.98 4.05
CA GLY A 20 -0.73 4.20 3.76
C GLY A 20 -0.47 5.11 2.57
N TYR A 21 0.77 5.58 2.47
CA TYR A 21 1.28 6.41 1.40
C TYR A 21 2.36 5.64 0.63
N SER A 22 2.14 5.40 -0.66
CA SER A 22 3.09 4.67 -1.52
C SER A 22 3.90 5.62 -2.37
N VAL A 23 5.18 5.29 -2.58
CA VAL A 23 6.13 6.10 -3.37
C VAL A 23 6.43 5.50 -4.75
N PHE A 24 5.56 4.62 -5.23
CA PHE A 24 5.71 4.00 -6.55
C PHE A 24 5.86 5.07 -7.65
N ARG A 25 6.85 4.89 -8.54
CA ARG A 25 7.19 5.78 -9.66
C ARG A 25 7.66 7.20 -9.27
N MET A 26 7.95 7.46 -7.99
CA MET A 26 8.60 8.72 -7.59
C MET A 26 10.11 8.62 -7.86
N THR A 27 10.53 8.96 -9.09
CA THR A 27 11.92 8.83 -9.55
C THR A 27 12.81 10.00 -9.15
N ASP A 28 12.26 11.17 -8.84
CA ASP A 28 13.02 12.28 -8.28
C ASP A 28 13.10 12.12 -6.75
N GLU A 29 14.31 11.89 -6.24
CA GLU A 29 14.54 11.65 -4.80
C GLU A 29 14.11 12.82 -3.91
N LYS A 30 14.30 14.07 -4.35
CA LYS A 30 13.93 15.25 -3.54
C LYS A 30 12.41 15.40 -3.47
N GLN A 31 11.72 15.13 -4.57
CA GLN A 31 10.27 15.12 -4.59
C GLN A 31 9.70 13.96 -3.76
N CYS A 32 10.28 12.77 -3.88
CA CYS A 32 9.91 11.61 -3.06
C CYS A 32 10.06 11.93 -1.56
N GLU A 33 11.22 12.44 -1.14
CA GLU A 33 11.47 12.82 0.25
C GLU A 33 10.46 13.88 0.74
N TYR A 34 10.24 14.93 -0.06
CA TYR A 34 9.30 15.99 0.27
C TYR A 34 7.88 15.45 0.45
N ALA A 35 7.41 14.61 -0.47
CA ALA A 35 6.05 14.10 -0.45
C ALA A 35 5.81 13.14 0.73
N VAL A 36 6.77 12.27 1.04
CA VAL A 36 6.73 11.42 2.24
C VAL A 36 6.67 12.28 3.50
N LEU A 37 7.48 13.34 3.59
CA LEU A 37 7.45 14.26 4.73
C LEU A 37 6.08 14.95 4.88
N GLN A 38 5.46 15.38 3.77
CA GLN A 38 4.11 15.94 3.79
C GLN A 38 3.06 14.92 4.23
N ALA A 39 3.14 13.68 3.76
CA ALA A 39 2.23 12.61 4.18
C ALA A 39 2.34 12.36 5.69
N LEU A 40 3.56 12.29 6.23
CA LEU A 40 3.80 12.12 7.66
C LEU A 40 3.24 13.29 8.49
N ASN A 41 3.44 14.53 8.03
CA ASN A 41 2.87 15.74 8.64
C ASN A 41 1.33 15.75 8.58
N ALA A 42 0.75 15.19 7.52
CA ALA A 42 -0.70 15.04 7.35
C ALA A 42 -1.32 13.94 8.24
N GLY A 43 -0.50 13.21 8.99
CA GLY A 43 -0.97 12.17 9.91
C GLY A 43 -0.87 10.74 9.36
N TYR A 44 -0.30 10.52 8.16
CA TYR A 44 0.00 9.17 7.71
C TYR A 44 1.02 8.52 8.63
N ARG A 45 0.83 7.23 8.89
CA ARG A 45 1.75 6.42 9.71
C ARG A 45 2.19 5.15 9.01
N LEU A 46 1.69 4.87 7.80
CA LEU A 46 2.17 3.77 6.96
C LEU A 46 2.80 4.34 5.69
N ILE A 47 4.07 4.01 5.44
CA ILE A 47 4.77 4.33 4.18
C ILE A 47 5.11 3.02 3.47
N ASP A 48 4.73 2.95 2.19
CA ASP A 48 4.94 1.80 1.31
C ASP A 48 5.98 2.15 0.24
N THR A 49 7.07 1.39 0.21
CA THR A 49 8.13 1.47 -0.80
C THR A 49 8.51 0.07 -1.26
N ALA A 50 9.50 -0.06 -2.12
CA ALA A 50 10.09 -1.32 -2.53
C ALA A 50 11.51 -1.08 -3.02
N ALA A 51 12.37 -2.10 -2.92
CA ALA A 51 13.72 -2.03 -3.49
C ALA A 51 13.70 -1.66 -4.99
N ALA A 52 12.71 -2.17 -5.73
CA ALA A 52 12.53 -1.90 -7.16
C ALA A 52 12.13 -0.47 -7.50
N TYR A 53 11.69 0.34 -6.52
CA TYR A 53 11.33 1.73 -6.76
C TYR A 53 12.56 2.66 -6.73
N GLU A 54 13.71 2.13 -6.27
CA GLU A 54 14.99 2.84 -6.21
C GLU A 54 14.92 4.17 -5.44
N ASN A 55 13.99 4.30 -4.49
CA ASN A 55 13.76 5.53 -3.74
C ASN A 55 13.68 5.32 -2.21
N GLU A 56 14.12 4.16 -1.72
CA GLU A 56 14.18 3.84 -0.28
C GLU A 56 15.04 4.85 0.51
N GLN A 57 16.11 5.38 -0.11
CA GLN A 57 16.94 6.41 0.53
C GLN A 57 16.18 7.73 0.77
N ALA A 58 15.34 8.14 -0.19
CA ALA A 58 14.50 9.33 -0.04
C ALA A 58 13.46 9.14 1.08
N VAL A 59 12.86 7.95 1.17
CA VAL A 59 11.94 7.58 2.26
C VAL A 59 12.66 7.65 3.61
N GLY A 60 13.86 7.06 3.73
CA GLY A 60 14.67 7.10 4.96
C GLY A 60 15.01 8.52 5.42
N CYS A 61 15.39 9.39 4.48
CA CYS A 61 15.63 10.80 4.75
C CYS A 61 14.38 11.52 5.27
N ALA A 62 13.21 11.27 4.69
CA ALA A 62 11.94 11.86 5.11
C ALA A 62 11.52 11.38 6.50
N ILE A 63 11.65 10.08 6.79
CA ILE A 63 11.40 9.51 8.13
C ILE A 63 12.26 10.22 9.17
N LYS A 64 13.57 10.34 8.92
CA LYS A 64 14.49 11.02 9.84
C LYS A 64 14.15 12.49 10.04
N LYS A 65 13.80 13.20 8.95
CA LYS A 65 13.43 14.63 8.99
C LYS A 65 12.09 14.89 9.68
N SER A 66 11.16 13.94 9.65
CA SER A 66 9.85 14.07 10.29
C SER A 66 9.94 14.25 11.80
N GLY A 67 10.99 13.70 12.43
CA GLY A 67 11.13 13.68 13.89
C GLY A 67 10.11 12.79 14.61
N ILE A 68 9.26 12.05 13.88
CA ILE A 68 8.29 11.12 14.46
C ILE A 68 9.05 9.91 15.02
N PRO A 69 8.76 9.47 16.26
CA PRO A 69 9.36 8.27 16.81
C PRO A 69 9.18 7.05 15.89
N ARG A 70 10.26 6.31 15.62
CA ARG A 70 10.23 5.19 14.66
C ARG A 70 9.17 4.14 15.00
N ASN A 71 8.89 3.91 16.27
CA ASN A 71 7.87 2.96 16.74
C ASN A 71 6.42 3.41 16.49
N GLU A 72 6.19 4.66 16.09
CA GLU A 72 4.88 5.18 15.65
C GLU A 72 4.67 5.03 14.13
N LEU A 73 5.71 4.66 13.38
CA LEU A 73 5.63 4.46 11.94
C LEU A 73 5.53 2.97 11.59
N PHE A 74 4.85 2.69 10.49
CA PHE A 74 4.73 1.41 9.84
C PHE A 74 5.39 1.49 8.46
N ILE A 75 6.56 0.89 8.30
CA ILE A 75 7.32 0.94 7.05
C ILE A 75 7.25 -0.41 6.36
N THR A 76 6.76 -0.41 5.11
CA THR A 76 6.71 -1.57 4.22
C THR A 76 7.78 -1.43 3.14
N THR A 77 8.54 -2.50 2.88
CA THR A 77 9.37 -2.65 1.68
C THR A 77 9.31 -4.09 1.16
N ASN A 78 9.81 -4.33 -0.06
CA ASN A 78 9.64 -5.60 -0.76
C ASN A 78 10.98 -6.15 -1.30
N LEU A 79 11.12 -7.47 -1.28
CA LEU A 79 12.16 -8.23 -1.95
C LEU A 79 11.87 -8.29 -3.46
N TRP A 80 12.80 -7.76 -4.26
CA TRP A 80 12.67 -7.78 -5.71
C TRP A 80 12.99 -9.16 -6.31
N ILE A 81 12.44 -9.42 -7.50
CA ILE A 81 12.46 -10.72 -8.18
C ILE A 81 13.90 -11.24 -8.41
N THR A 82 14.85 -10.36 -8.70
CA THR A 82 16.26 -10.70 -8.99
C THR A 82 17.01 -11.30 -7.80
N ASP A 83 16.49 -11.05 -6.60
CA ASP A 83 17.11 -11.43 -5.32
C ASP A 83 16.26 -12.46 -4.57
N THR A 84 15.22 -12.98 -5.22
CA THR A 84 14.31 -13.99 -4.65
C THR A 84 14.94 -15.39 -4.65
N CYS A 85 15.82 -15.61 -3.67
CA CYS A 85 16.33 -16.91 -3.22
C CYS A 85 16.83 -16.79 -1.77
N TYR A 86 17.10 -17.92 -1.10
CA TYR A 86 17.52 -17.94 0.30
C TYR A 86 18.76 -17.05 0.58
N GLU A 87 19.80 -17.20 -0.23
CA GLU A 87 21.12 -16.60 -0.04
C GLU A 87 21.09 -15.08 -0.22
N LYS A 88 20.40 -14.61 -1.27
CA LYS A 88 20.34 -13.18 -1.61
C LYS A 88 19.34 -12.41 -0.77
N THR A 89 18.30 -13.06 -0.23
CA THR A 89 17.23 -12.37 0.51
C THR A 89 17.79 -11.58 1.70
N LYS A 90 18.71 -12.15 2.48
CA LYS A 90 19.30 -11.44 3.63
C LYS A 90 20.18 -10.27 3.21
N GLU A 91 20.89 -10.40 2.08
CA GLU A 91 21.70 -9.31 1.52
C GLU A 91 20.81 -8.17 1.01
N ALA A 92 19.78 -8.48 0.22
CA ALA A 92 18.81 -7.51 -0.30
C ALA A 92 18.06 -6.80 0.84
N PHE A 93 17.63 -7.53 1.86
CA PHE A 93 17.00 -6.94 3.04
C PHE A 93 17.95 -6.00 3.81
N SER A 94 19.20 -6.41 3.99
CA SER A 94 20.22 -5.58 4.64
C SER A 94 20.50 -4.31 3.82
N HIS A 95 20.50 -4.41 2.49
CA HIS A 95 20.60 -3.26 1.61
C HIS A 95 19.42 -2.29 1.81
N SER A 96 18.18 -2.77 1.79
CA SER A 96 16.99 -1.94 2.03
C SER A 96 17.03 -1.24 3.40
N LEU A 97 17.43 -1.93 4.48
CA LEU A 97 17.61 -1.31 5.79
C LEU A 97 18.67 -0.20 5.78
N ASN A 98 19.78 -0.40 5.07
CA ASN A 98 20.83 0.62 4.94
C ASN A 98 20.33 1.83 4.15
N CYS A 99 19.61 1.62 3.05
CA CYS A 99 19.01 2.70 2.26
C CYS A 99 17.99 3.49 3.08
N LEU A 100 17.08 2.81 3.77
CA LEU A 100 16.09 3.42 4.66
C LEU A 100 16.72 4.06 5.90
N GLY A 101 17.93 3.66 6.27
CA GLY A 101 18.58 4.08 7.52
C GLY A 101 17.84 3.59 8.78
N LEU A 102 17.33 2.36 8.74
CA LEU A 102 16.51 1.77 9.80
C LEU A 102 17.13 0.47 10.36
N ASP A 103 16.84 0.17 11.63
CA ASP A 103 17.25 -1.09 12.25
C ASP A 103 16.26 -2.25 11.98
N TYR A 104 15.02 -1.89 11.63
CA TYR A 104 13.93 -2.82 11.32
C TYR A 104 12.87 -2.18 10.41
N VAL A 105 12.11 -3.02 9.69
CA VAL A 105 10.87 -2.65 8.99
C VAL A 105 9.65 -3.32 9.63
N ASP A 106 8.47 -2.74 9.44
CA ASP A 106 7.25 -3.28 10.04
C ASP A 106 6.67 -4.41 9.19
N LEU A 107 6.81 -4.30 7.86
CA LEU A 107 6.39 -5.33 6.91
C LEU A 107 7.46 -5.53 5.83
N TYR A 108 7.81 -6.77 5.56
CA TYR A 108 8.65 -7.15 4.41
C TYR A 108 7.93 -8.15 3.53
N LEU A 109 7.89 -7.88 2.23
CA LEU A 109 7.07 -8.64 1.28
C LEU A 109 7.91 -9.31 0.19
N ILE A 110 7.58 -10.52 -0.22
CA ILE A 110 8.03 -11.05 -1.52
C ILE A 110 7.21 -10.37 -2.62
N HIS A 111 7.85 -9.57 -3.49
CA HIS A 111 7.13 -8.72 -4.44
C HIS A 111 6.28 -9.49 -5.47
N GLN A 112 6.76 -10.66 -5.90
CA GLN A 112 6.06 -11.55 -6.85
C GLN A 112 6.47 -13.02 -6.62
N PRO A 113 5.60 -14.01 -6.90
CA PRO A 113 5.89 -15.43 -6.74
C PRO A 113 6.73 -16.02 -7.90
N TYR A 114 7.91 -15.47 -8.11
CA TYR A 114 8.90 -15.92 -9.10
C TYR A 114 10.17 -16.45 -8.42
N ASN A 115 10.97 -17.23 -9.17
CA ASN A 115 12.22 -17.83 -8.67
C ASN A 115 12.01 -18.69 -7.41
N ASP A 116 13.00 -18.73 -6.50
CA ASP A 116 12.96 -19.53 -5.28
C ASP A 116 12.32 -18.74 -4.13
N TYR A 117 11.03 -18.43 -4.27
CA TYR A 117 10.27 -17.71 -3.25
C TYR A 117 10.07 -18.53 -1.96
N TYR A 118 10.20 -19.87 -2.00
CA TYR A 118 10.26 -20.71 -0.80
C TYR A 118 11.58 -20.54 -0.03
N GLY A 119 12.72 -20.49 -0.74
CA GLY A 119 14.01 -20.17 -0.15
C GLY A 119 14.05 -18.75 0.40
N ALA A 120 13.54 -17.78 -0.35
CA ALA A 120 13.39 -16.43 0.14
C ALA A 120 12.54 -16.38 1.41
N TRP A 121 11.42 -17.11 1.46
CA TRP A 121 10.58 -17.15 2.64
C TRP A 121 11.29 -17.71 3.87
N ARG A 122 12.06 -18.79 3.73
CA ARG A 122 12.88 -19.32 4.85
C ARG A 122 13.86 -18.27 5.39
N ALA A 123 14.49 -17.50 4.52
CA ALA A 123 15.35 -16.39 4.95
C ALA A 123 14.56 -15.27 5.63
N MET A 124 13.34 -14.97 5.16
CA MET A 124 12.44 -14.00 5.79
C MET A 124 11.92 -14.47 7.15
N GLU A 125 11.65 -15.77 7.33
CA GLU A 125 11.30 -16.39 8.61
C GLU A 125 12.43 -16.18 9.64
N GLU A 126 13.68 -16.37 9.24
CA GLU A 126 14.85 -16.11 10.10
C GLU A 126 14.97 -14.61 10.45
N LEU A 127 14.81 -13.70 9.49
CA LEU A 127 14.80 -12.25 9.75
C LEU A 127 13.66 -11.83 10.70
N TYR A 128 12.52 -12.50 10.60
CA TYR A 128 11.38 -12.30 11.49
C TYR A 128 11.68 -12.79 12.91
N GLU A 129 12.27 -13.98 13.06
CA GLU A 129 12.73 -14.52 14.35
C GLU A 129 13.83 -13.66 14.99
N GLU A 130 14.73 -13.09 14.20
CA GLU A 130 15.76 -12.13 14.62
C GLU A 130 15.17 -10.75 15.02
N GLY A 131 13.87 -10.52 14.77
CA GLY A 131 13.17 -9.28 15.12
C GLY A 131 13.49 -8.09 14.20
N LYS A 132 14.18 -8.35 13.08
CA LYS A 132 14.55 -7.37 12.05
C LYS A 132 13.37 -6.94 11.19
N VAL A 133 12.35 -7.77 11.10
CA VAL A 133 11.05 -7.45 10.50
C VAL A 133 9.94 -7.80 11.48
N LYS A 134 8.90 -6.96 11.59
CA LYS A 134 7.78 -7.18 12.55
C LYS A 134 6.65 -8.03 11.98
N ALA A 135 6.51 -8.12 10.67
CA ALA A 135 5.60 -9.00 9.97
C ALA A 135 6.16 -9.32 8.59
N ILE A 136 5.98 -10.55 8.13
CA ILE A 136 6.36 -10.96 6.78
C ILE A 136 5.11 -11.28 5.97
N GLY A 137 5.14 -10.94 4.69
CA GLY A 137 4.01 -11.13 3.80
C GLY A 137 4.43 -11.36 2.36
N VAL A 138 3.45 -11.46 1.49
CA VAL A 138 3.64 -11.67 0.05
C VAL A 138 2.92 -10.59 -0.75
N ASP A 139 3.23 -10.49 -2.03
CA ASP A 139 2.60 -9.57 -2.96
C ASP A 139 2.37 -10.30 -4.30
N ASN A 140 1.18 -10.13 -4.87
CA ASN A 140 0.70 -10.75 -6.10
C ASN A 140 0.63 -12.30 -6.06
N PHE A 141 0.37 -12.88 -4.89
CA PHE A 141 0.11 -14.33 -4.80
C PHE A 141 -1.36 -14.60 -5.12
N THR A 142 -1.60 -15.42 -6.13
CA THR A 142 -2.92 -15.98 -6.45
C THR A 142 -3.35 -17.01 -5.40
N GLN A 143 -4.64 -17.34 -5.33
CA GLN A 143 -5.16 -18.24 -4.29
C GLN A 143 -4.53 -19.63 -4.31
N ASP A 144 -4.33 -20.22 -5.48
CA ASP A 144 -3.68 -21.52 -5.68
C ASP A 144 -2.23 -21.49 -5.18
N LYS A 145 -1.47 -20.46 -5.58
CA LYS A 145 -0.10 -20.27 -5.10
C LYS A 145 -0.06 -20.04 -3.59
N LEU A 146 -0.97 -19.24 -3.05
CA LEU A 146 -1.04 -18.97 -1.62
C LEU A 146 -1.39 -20.24 -0.85
N ALA A 147 -2.33 -21.06 -1.31
CA ALA A 147 -2.67 -22.34 -0.68
C ALA A 147 -1.47 -23.29 -0.57
N ASP A 148 -0.74 -23.50 -1.66
CA ASP A 148 0.49 -24.29 -1.64
C ASP A 148 1.52 -23.67 -0.68
N PHE A 149 1.69 -22.35 -0.74
CA PHE A 149 2.65 -21.63 0.08
C PHE A 149 2.36 -21.74 1.58
N LEU A 150 1.10 -21.73 1.99
CA LEU A 150 0.70 -21.92 3.39
C LEU A 150 1.00 -23.33 3.90
N PHE A 151 0.94 -24.34 3.03
CA PHE A 151 1.15 -25.72 3.42
C PHE A 151 2.63 -26.03 3.72
N PHE A 152 3.56 -25.38 3.01
CA PHE A 152 4.99 -25.71 3.07
C PHE A 152 5.84 -24.80 3.96
N ASN A 153 5.26 -23.74 4.53
CA ASN A 153 5.99 -22.77 5.35
C ASN A 153 5.51 -22.77 6.80
N LYS A 154 6.39 -22.41 7.74
CA LYS A 154 6.08 -22.43 9.18
C LYS A 154 5.31 -21.19 9.59
N VAL A 155 5.74 -20.04 9.09
CA VAL A 155 5.10 -18.74 9.34
C VAL A 155 4.14 -18.46 8.21
N LYS A 156 2.86 -18.33 8.55
CA LYS A 156 1.83 -17.87 7.63
C LYS A 156 2.07 -16.38 7.30
N PRO A 157 2.00 -15.96 6.02
CA PRO A 157 2.03 -14.55 5.64
C PRO A 157 1.01 -13.71 6.43
N ALA A 158 1.44 -12.58 6.96
CA ALA A 158 0.55 -11.65 7.64
C ALA A 158 -0.32 -10.86 6.65
N VAL A 159 0.24 -10.58 5.48
CA VAL A 159 -0.35 -9.77 4.40
C VAL A 159 -0.13 -10.48 3.07
N ASN A 160 -1.10 -10.37 2.16
CA ASN A 160 -0.87 -10.50 0.73
C ASN A 160 -1.32 -9.20 0.06
N MET A 161 -0.39 -8.48 -0.56
CA MET A 161 -0.70 -7.28 -1.32
C MET A 161 -1.17 -7.68 -2.72
N ILE A 162 -2.32 -7.18 -3.18
CA ILE A 162 -2.88 -7.53 -4.49
C ILE A 162 -3.47 -6.31 -5.17
N GLN A 163 -3.63 -6.39 -6.50
CA GLN A 163 -4.42 -5.39 -7.23
C GLN A 163 -5.84 -5.44 -6.70
N CYS A 164 -6.31 -4.33 -6.13
CA CYS A 164 -7.70 -4.24 -5.70
C CYS A 164 -8.23 -2.82 -5.90
N ASN A 165 -9.23 -2.68 -6.78
CA ASN A 165 -9.90 -1.42 -7.11
C ASN A 165 -11.33 -1.68 -7.61
N THR A 166 -12.03 -0.63 -8.03
CA THR A 166 -13.42 -0.71 -8.49
C THR A 166 -13.64 -1.68 -9.66
N PHE A 167 -12.63 -1.93 -10.49
CA PHE A 167 -12.68 -2.85 -11.63
C PHE A 167 -12.17 -4.26 -11.29
N PHE A 168 -11.23 -4.36 -10.36
CA PHE A 168 -10.64 -5.61 -9.89
C PHE A 168 -10.86 -5.72 -8.38
N GLN A 169 -12.02 -6.20 -7.95
CA GLN A 169 -12.38 -6.16 -6.53
C GLN A 169 -11.77 -7.28 -5.69
N GLY A 170 -11.27 -8.35 -6.33
CA GLY A 170 -10.62 -9.47 -5.66
C GLY A 170 -11.49 -10.18 -4.62
N GLN A 171 -12.79 -10.39 -4.90
CA GLN A 171 -13.75 -10.93 -3.92
C GLN A 171 -13.37 -12.34 -3.47
N ASP A 172 -13.04 -13.22 -4.42
CA ASP A 172 -12.65 -14.59 -4.10
C ASP A 172 -11.32 -14.61 -3.33
N GLU A 173 -10.36 -13.75 -3.72
CA GLU A 173 -9.09 -13.58 -3.01
C GLU A 173 -9.34 -13.12 -1.57
N ALA A 174 -10.26 -12.18 -1.39
CA ALA A 174 -10.62 -11.66 -0.09
C ALA A 174 -11.28 -12.70 0.80
N GLU A 175 -12.23 -13.47 0.27
CA GLU A 175 -12.85 -14.57 1.00
C GLU A 175 -11.82 -15.60 1.45
N TYR A 176 -10.91 -16.00 0.55
CA TYR A 176 -9.87 -16.97 0.85
C TYR A 176 -8.92 -16.45 1.93
N MET A 177 -8.38 -15.24 1.76
CA MET A 177 -7.46 -14.64 2.71
C MET A 177 -8.10 -14.40 4.08
N ASN A 178 -9.37 -13.99 4.13
CA ASN A 178 -10.11 -13.85 5.38
C ASN A 178 -10.25 -15.18 6.13
N LYS A 179 -10.58 -16.27 5.43
CA LYS A 179 -10.63 -17.63 6.03
C LYS A 179 -9.28 -18.03 6.60
N GLU A 180 -8.21 -17.63 5.93
CA GLU A 180 -6.84 -17.91 6.35
C GLU A 180 -6.28 -16.89 7.37
N ASN A 181 -7.03 -15.89 7.81
CA ASN A 181 -6.55 -14.78 8.65
C ASN A 181 -5.34 -14.04 8.04
N ILE A 182 -5.33 -13.82 6.74
CA ILE A 182 -4.32 -13.06 6.02
C ILE A 182 -4.93 -11.70 5.66
N GLN A 183 -4.23 -10.61 5.93
CA GLN A 183 -4.73 -9.28 5.59
C GLN A 183 -4.50 -8.98 4.11
N ILE A 184 -5.48 -8.33 3.50
CA ILE A 184 -5.35 -7.78 2.16
C ILE A 184 -4.79 -6.38 2.28
N GLN A 185 -3.79 -6.07 1.45
CA GLN A 185 -3.38 -4.70 1.19
C GLN A 185 -3.59 -4.42 -0.31
N ALA A 186 -4.41 -3.42 -0.64
CA ALA A 186 -4.81 -3.14 -2.01
C ALA A 186 -3.82 -2.21 -2.73
N TRP A 187 -3.14 -2.64 -3.79
CA TRP A 187 -2.36 -1.75 -4.65
C TRP A 187 -3.17 -1.27 -5.87
N SER A 188 -2.79 -0.10 -6.41
CA SER A 188 -3.56 0.66 -7.43
C SER A 188 -5.06 0.83 -7.07
N PRO A 189 -5.38 1.31 -5.84
CA PRO A 189 -6.77 1.40 -5.37
C PRO A 189 -7.63 2.37 -6.17
N ILE A 190 -7.01 3.35 -6.85
CA ILE A 190 -7.67 4.35 -7.69
C ILE A 190 -7.60 4.02 -9.19
N ALA A 191 -7.22 2.79 -9.55
CA ALA A 191 -7.11 2.32 -10.94
C ALA A 191 -6.30 3.27 -11.85
N THR A 192 -5.24 3.88 -11.31
CA THR A 192 -4.38 4.78 -12.08
C THR A 192 -3.77 4.07 -13.27
N LEU A 193 -3.86 4.76 -14.41
CA LEU A 193 -3.38 4.36 -15.72
C LEU A 193 -1.96 3.78 -15.68
N ASP A 194 -1.82 2.65 -16.38
CA ASP A 194 -0.58 1.94 -16.71
C ASP A 194 -0.07 0.89 -15.70
N THR A 195 -0.95 -0.04 -15.32
CA THR A 195 -0.53 -1.45 -15.34
C THR A 195 -0.94 -2.00 -16.70
N GLY A 196 -0.08 -2.73 -17.40
CA GLY A 196 -0.38 -3.38 -18.69
C GLY A 196 -1.52 -4.41 -18.67
N HIS A 197 -2.35 -4.38 -17.63
CA HIS A 197 -3.59 -5.09 -17.41
C HIS A 197 -4.75 -4.08 -17.33
N SER A 198 -4.87 -3.18 -18.31
CA SER A 198 -6.03 -2.28 -18.36
C SER A 198 -7.30 -3.12 -18.53
N CYS A 199 -8.28 -2.89 -17.66
CA CYS A 199 -9.68 -3.36 -17.74
C CYS A 199 -10.43 -2.94 -19.01
N PHE A 200 -9.74 -2.34 -19.98
CA PHE A 200 -10.21 -2.05 -21.31
C PHE A 200 -9.26 -2.76 -22.26
N ASN A 201 -9.79 -3.61 -23.15
CA ASN A 201 -9.04 -4.41 -24.13
C ASN A 201 -8.19 -3.57 -25.12
N GLU A 202 -8.06 -2.26 -24.90
CA GLU A 202 -7.21 -1.32 -25.62
C GLU A 202 -6.66 -0.30 -24.62
N ARG A 203 -5.41 0.16 -24.83
CA ARG A 203 -4.85 1.30 -24.09
C ARG A 203 -5.74 2.51 -24.32
N LYS A 204 -6.52 2.91 -23.30
CA LYS A 204 -7.24 4.19 -23.32
C LYS A 204 -6.21 5.32 -23.31
N THR A 205 -6.35 6.29 -24.20
CA THR A 205 -5.51 7.49 -24.19
C THR A 205 -5.83 8.32 -22.94
N GLU A 206 -4.90 9.17 -22.50
CA GLU A 206 -5.11 10.13 -21.41
C GLU A 206 -6.44 10.88 -21.58
N ALA A 207 -6.72 11.36 -22.80
CA ALA A 207 -7.98 11.99 -23.16
C ALA A 207 -9.21 11.12 -22.90
N GLN A 208 -9.16 9.79 -23.09
CA GLN A 208 -10.30 8.90 -22.89
C GLN A 208 -10.57 8.55 -21.42
N VAL A 209 -9.52 8.53 -20.59
CA VAL A 209 -9.68 8.44 -19.14
C VAL A 209 -10.14 9.77 -18.56
N THR A 210 -9.60 10.87 -19.09
CA THR A 210 -10.04 12.23 -18.81
C THR A 210 -11.47 12.49 -19.27
N ASP A 211 -11.97 11.91 -20.36
CA ASP A 211 -13.37 12.09 -20.79
C ASP A 211 -14.34 11.22 -19.97
N PHE A 212 -13.88 10.05 -19.51
CA PHE A 212 -14.64 9.15 -18.62
C PHE A 212 -14.75 9.72 -17.19
N LEU A 213 -13.70 10.40 -16.70
CA LEU A 213 -13.60 10.91 -15.33
C LEU A 213 -13.67 12.45 -15.22
N LYS A 214 -13.66 13.17 -16.35
CA LYS A 214 -13.58 14.65 -16.46
C LYS A 214 -12.51 15.31 -15.59
N PHE A 215 -11.30 14.74 -15.55
CA PHE A 215 -10.17 15.29 -14.81
C PHE A 215 -9.35 16.32 -15.64
N PRO A 216 -9.21 17.59 -15.24
CA PRO A 216 -8.19 18.47 -15.82
C PRO A 216 -6.77 18.02 -15.41
N GLU A 217 -5.74 18.26 -16.24
CA GLU A 217 -4.32 17.90 -15.94
C GLU A 217 -3.86 18.34 -14.51
N GLY A 218 -3.22 17.43 -13.75
CA GLY A 218 -2.71 17.69 -12.39
C GLY A 218 -2.19 16.45 -11.61
N GLU A 219 -1.64 16.67 -10.41
CA GLU A 219 -1.17 15.61 -9.47
C GLU A 219 -2.26 15.22 -8.44
N TYR A 220 -2.34 13.93 -8.10
CA TYR A 220 -3.45 13.35 -7.34
C TYR A 220 -3.00 12.54 -6.11
N LEU A 221 -3.78 12.62 -5.04
CA LEU A 221 -3.60 11.82 -3.82
C LEU A 221 -4.08 10.37 -4.01
N THR A 222 -3.25 9.38 -3.66
CA THR A 222 -3.66 7.97 -3.57
C THR A 222 -3.68 7.53 -2.10
N ALA A 223 -4.81 6.99 -1.63
CA ALA A 223 -4.93 6.40 -0.30
C ALA A 223 -5.15 4.88 -0.42
N TYR A 224 -4.39 4.11 0.35
CA TYR A 224 -4.63 2.68 0.56
C TYR A 224 -5.72 2.50 1.61
N HIS A 225 -6.56 1.48 1.51
CA HIS A 225 -7.46 1.06 2.60
C HIS A 225 -7.26 -0.41 2.91
N ALA A 226 -7.18 -0.73 4.19
CA ALA A 226 -7.35 -2.07 4.69
C ALA A 226 -8.29 -2.01 5.92
N GLY A 227 -9.28 -2.90 5.99
CA GLY A 227 -10.21 -2.98 7.13
C GLY A 227 -11.69 -3.16 6.74
N ASN A 228 -12.51 -3.53 7.73
CA ASN A 228 -13.94 -3.75 7.57
C ASN A 228 -14.77 -2.45 7.61
N TRP A 229 -15.88 -2.44 6.88
CA TRP A 229 -16.93 -1.40 6.66
C TRP A 229 -17.09 -0.27 7.69
N LYS A 230 -17.01 -0.53 8.99
CA LYS A 230 -17.37 0.44 10.04
C LYS A 230 -16.42 1.64 10.16
N ASN A 231 -15.21 1.56 9.60
CA ASN A 231 -14.17 2.58 9.79
C ASN A 231 -13.89 3.44 8.55
N ILE A 232 -14.58 3.18 7.43
CA ILE A 232 -14.43 3.92 6.17
C ILE A 232 -14.90 5.37 6.35
N GLY A 233 -16.10 5.61 6.90
CA GLY A 233 -16.63 6.97 7.07
C GLY A 233 -15.70 7.93 7.82
N THR A 234 -14.93 7.43 8.79
CA THR A 234 -14.04 8.23 9.64
C THR A 234 -12.77 8.68 8.91
N ALA A 235 -12.21 7.83 8.06
CA ALA A 235 -11.03 8.15 7.24
C ALA A 235 -11.34 9.23 6.19
N TYR A 236 -12.51 9.08 5.55
CA TYR A 236 -13.01 10.02 4.55
C TYR A 236 -13.30 11.39 5.19
N GLN A 237 -13.93 11.42 6.36
CA GLN A 237 -14.18 12.65 7.11
C GLN A 237 -12.88 13.34 7.56
N ARG A 238 -11.85 12.59 7.96
CA ARG A 238 -10.55 13.16 8.36
C ARG A 238 -9.77 13.72 7.18
N MET A 239 -9.76 13.04 6.04
CA MET A 239 -9.13 13.54 4.81
C MET A 239 -9.82 14.83 4.34
N ILE A 240 -11.15 14.85 4.31
CA ILE A 240 -11.94 16.05 3.97
C ILE A 240 -11.71 17.18 4.97
N ALA A 241 -11.64 16.88 6.28
CA ALA A 241 -11.36 17.89 7.32
C ALA A 241 -9.95 18.47 7.17
N TYR A 242 -8.94 17.63 6.90
CA TYR A 242 -7.56 18.06 6.69
C TYR A 242 -7.40 18.96 5.46
N ILE A 243 -8.03 18.59 4.34
CA ILE A 243 -8.05 19.37 3.10
C ILE A 243 -8.67 20.76 3.34
N LYS A 244 -9.73 20.81 4.15
CA LYS A 244 -10.41 22.06 4.53
C LYS A 244 -9.59 22.90 5.52
N GLU A 245 -8.97 22.27 6.51
CA GLU A 245 -8.19 22.94 7.56
C GLU A 245 -6.89 23.56 7.02
N HIS A 246 -6.27 22.91 6.04
CA HIS A 246 -4.97 23.33 5.48
C HIS A 246 -5.10 24.11 4.17
N ASN A 247 -6.33 24.47 3.79
CA ASN A 247 -6.65 25.27 2.60
C ASN A 247 -6.01 24.73 1.31
N LEU A 248 -5.93 23.40 1.18
CA LEU A 248 -5.27 22.70 0.07
C LEU A 248 -6.09 22.72 -1.23
N LEU A 249 -7.23 23.44 -1.25
CA LEU A 249 -8.15 23.58 -2.38
C LEU A 249 -7.87 24.84 -3.21
N VAL A 250 -8.10 24.74 -4.52
CA VAL A 250 -8.19 25.90 -5.43
C VAL A 250 -9.62 26.44 -5.34
N GLU A 251 -9.80 27.71 -4.99
CA GLU A 251 -11.10 28.36 -5.04
C GLU A 251 -11.58 28.42 -6.51
N ASN A 252 -12.80 27.94 -6.75
CA ASN A 252 -13.58 27.97 -8.01
C ASN A 252 -13.63 26.75 -8.94
N ASP A 253 -13.13 25.57 -8.60
CA ASP A 253 -13.43 24.37 -9.40
C ASP A 253 -14.23 23.31 -8.64
N TYR A 254 -15.50 23.18 -9.02
CA TYR A 254 -16.30 21.94 -9.09
C TYR A 254 -16.34 20.94 -7.90
N MET A 255 -15.94 21.32 -6.69
CA MET A 255 -16.04 20.45 -5.51
C MET A 255 -17.47 20.07 -5.09
N GLU A 256 -18.52 20.67 -5.68
CA GLU A 256 -19.91 20.39 -5.29
C GLU A 256 -20.64 19.37 -6.18
N ARG A 257 -20.09 18.93 -7.30
CA ARG A 257 -20.75 17.92 -8.14
C ARG A 257 -19.74 16.96 -8.76
N TYR A 258 -20.11 15.68 -8.75
CA TYR A 258 -19.49 14.50 -9.38
C TYR A 258 -18.47 13.76 -8.49
N LEU A 259 -18.63 12.48 -8.14
CA LEU A 259 -19.66 11.46 -8.41
C LEU A 259 -19.84 10.61 -7.13
N ILE A 260 -20.97 10.76 -6.45
CA ILE A 260 -21.52 9.66 -5.63
C ILE A 260 -22.21 8.75 -6.65
N ASP A 261 -21.45 7.93 -7.36
CA ASP A 261 -22.04 6.78 -8.05
C ASP A 261 -22.17 5.67 -7.01
N ILE A 262 -23.37 5.57 -6.43
CA ILE A 262 -23.84 4.36 -5.78
C ILE A 262 -23.97 3.33 -6.89
N LEU A 263 -22.89 2.63 -7.23
CA LEU A 263 -23.02 1.33 -7.87
C LEU A 263 -23.59 0.41 -6.81
N ALA A 264 -24.91 0.34 -6.77
CA ALA A 264 -25.64 -0.70 -6.09
C ALA A 264 -25.27 -2.04 -6.74
N VAL A 265 -24.17 -2.64 -6.29
CA VAL A 265 -23.80 -4.02 -6.62
C VAL A 265 -24.49 -4.88 -5.57
N ASP A 266 -25.70 -5.36 -5.87
CA ASP A 266 -26.52 -6.47 -5.31
C ASP A 266 -26.34 -6.99 -3.86
N ASN A 267 -25.60 -6.32 -3.00
CA ASN A 267 -25.32 -6.70 -1.62
C ASN A 267 -25.21 -5.42 -0.77
N PRO A 268 -26.17 -5.16 0.14
CA PRO A 268 -26.21 -3.93 0.94
C PRO A 268 -25.05 -3.77 1.93
N ASP A 269 -24.15 -4.76 2.01
CA ASP A 269 -22.98 -4.78 2.90
C ASP A 269 -21.65 -4.35 2.22
N SER A 270 -21.68 -3.85 0.98
CA SER A 270 -20.46 -3.47 0.23
C SER A 270 -20.63 -2.20 -0.63
N TYR A 271 -19.76 -1.20 -0.45
CA TYR A 271 -19.64 0.00 -1.28
C TYR A 271 -18.18 0.44 -1.39
N ILE A 272 -17.81 1.07 -2.52
CA ILE A 272 -16.52 1.73 -2.73
C ILE A 272 -16.82 3.17 -3.15
N THR A 273 -16.16 4.14 -2.51
CA THR A 273 -16.28 5.57 -2.84
C THR A 273 -14.91 6.14 -3.21
N GLU A 274 -14.85 6.85 -4.33
CA GLU A 274 -13.66 7.54 -4.86
C GLU A 274 -13.52 8.95 -4.27
N ILE A 275 -12.30 9.39 -3.94
CA ILE A 275 -11.98 10.81 -3.78
C ILE A 275 -10.63 11.07 -4.44
N THR A 276 -10.64 12.01 -5.40
CA THR A 276 -9.44 12.49 -6.08
C THR A 276 -9.27 13.97 -5.73
N VAL A 277 -8.13 14.33 -5.15
CA VAL A 277 -7.84 15.70 -4.69
C VAL A 277 -6.63 16.22 -5.44
N ARG A 278 -6.83 17.28 -6.21
CA ARG A 278 -5.76 18.04 -6.86
C ARG A 278 -5.08 18.93 -5.83
N LEU A 279 -3.77 18.76 -5.64
CA LEU A 279 -2.98 19.64 -4.78
C LEU A 279 -2.71 20.98 -5.48
N LYS A 280 -2.66 22.05 -4.68
CA LYS A 280 -2.29 23.40 -5.14
C LYS A 280 -0.77 23.45 -5.36
N ASN A 281 -0.33 23.93 -6.52
CA ASN A 281 1.08 24.26 -6.78
C ASN A 281 1.61 25.29 -5.79
#